data_AF-A0A955UF66-F1
#
_entry.id   AF-A0A955UF66-F1
#
_cell.length_a   1.000
_cell.length_b   1.000
_cell.length_c   1.000
_cell.angle_alpha   90.00
_cell.angle_beta   90.00
_cell.angle_gamma   90.00
#
_symmetry.space_group_name_H-M   'P 1'
#
loop_
_entity.id
_entity.type
_entity.pdbx_description
1 polymer ?
#
loop_
_entity_poly.entity_id
_entity_poly.type
_entity_poly.pdbx_seq_one_letter_code
_entity_poly.pdbx_strand_id
1 'polypeptide(L)'
;MGAVVPLAMGSHKGSEEHHVVSDTGTEQSVGHAIAGAPFQVYLSEGVGPDKEGTPVQAKGDAALRTVVKAFNYMMEHRTEYIRFDEALTKDALQKVIIEPKVVNRDGKEFLLLVARTAQPNRVNLLISASALEEKGYLNDPDQLVPVLAREFQWVVSKSDTTPKRQAKVLPSDFKRAPIKTNHEIAKMSGEEREHLLQELFRTYLTTIDRYRSLEGQSYYETGSTTRISPAQPDSTTKLYDIRVREALQKIVREPYFQEQTPKAVRSLLNGKVWNVAFADIPDRDWATRTRVVPKEQSIIVGEQDNTIQPAMVLINIHRSASPDDPFFAETNGLPMGALPAEILARVIAREIQDNITEKSMRGHVAQDELSAPQ
;
A
#
# COMPACT_ATOMS: atom_id res chain seq x y z
N MET A 1 44.80 15.46 -20.16
CA MET A 1 45.31 15.44 -18.78
C MET A 1 44.10 15.51 -17.86
N GLY A 2 43.75 14.38 -17.26
CA GLY A 2 42.64 14.27 -16.33
C GLY A 2 43.06 14.76 -14.96
N ALA A 3 42.28 15.68 -14.38
CA ALA A 3 42.43 16.09 -13.00
C ALA A 3 41.47 15.25 -12.14
N VAL A 4 42.09 14.38 -11.34
CA VAL A 4 41.52 13.55 -10.29
C VAL A 4 41.51 14.36 -9.00
N VAL A 5 40.37 14.54 -8.35
CA VAL A 5 40.24 14.85 -6.90
C VAL A 5 38.79 14.57 -6.46
N PRO A 6 38.49 14.11 -5.23
CA PRO A 6 39.03 12.94 -4.55
C PRO A 6 37.90 11.97 -4.10
N LEU A 7 38.26 10.69 -3.94
CA LEU A 7 37.54 9.80 -3.02
C LEU A 7 37.68 10.35 -1.59
N ALA A 8 36.57 10.68 -0.96
CA ALA A 8 36.49 10.74 0.50
C ALA A 8 35.95 9.40 1.00
N MET A 9 36.87 8.54 1.45
CA MET A 9 36.59 7.45 2.37
C MET A 9 36.44 8.02 3.79
N GLY A 10 35.49 7.45 4.55
CA GLY A 10 35.31 7.68 5.99
C GLY A 10 33.82 7.80 6.32
N SER A 11 33.19 6.99 7.16
CA SER A 11 33.72 6.15 8.22
C SER A 11 32.76 4.98 8.45
N HIS A 12 33.19 3.76 8.15
CA HIS A 12 32.60 2.56 8.70
C HIS A 12 33.11 2.42 10.14
N LYS A 13 32.23 2.64 11.12
CA LYS A 13 32.24 1.93 12.41
C LYS A 13 31.06 2.36 13.27
N GLY A 14 30.24 1.37 13.62
CA GLY A 14 29.40 1.40 14.82
C GLY A 14 27.93 1.69 14.56
N SER A 15 27.15 0.63 14.28
CA SER A 15 26.06 0.23 15.17
C SER A 15 25.35 -0.99 14.59
N GLU A 16 25.77 -2.14 15.11
CA GLU A 16 24.97 -3.35 15.35
C GLU A 16 24.02 -3.80 14.24
N GLU A 17 24.56 -4.71 13.44
CA GLU A 17 23.80 -5.70 12.69
C GLU A 17 22.82 -6.43 13.61
N HIS A 18 21.57 -5.97 13.68
CA HIS A 18 20.47 -6.93 13.76
C HIS A 18 20.23 -7.41 12.33
N HIS A 19 21.04 -8.41 11.93
CA HIS A 19 20.54 -9.46 11.07
C HIS A 19 19.15 -9.83 11.62
N VAL A 20 18.10 -9.61 10.82
CA VAL A 20 16.98 -10.56 10.88
C VAL A 20 17.68 -11.87 10.57
N VAL A 21 17.82 -12.72 11.59
CA VAL A 21 18.48 -14.03 11.49
C VAL A 21 17.79 -14.76 10.36
N SER A 22 18.39 -14.61 9.19
CA SER A 22 18.12 -15.31 7.97
C SER A 22 19.19 -16.38 7.99
N ASP A 23 18.76 -17.60 8.30
CA ASP A 23 19.55 -18.81 8.35
C ASP A 23 20.80 -18.74 9.24
N THR A 24 20.63 -18.93 10.56
CA THR A 24 21.45 -19.83 11.40
C THR A 24 21.09 -19.68 12.91
N GLY A 25 20.48 -20.73 13.49
CA GLY A 25 20.23 -20.91 14.93
C GLY A 25 18.89 -20.32 15.41
N THR A 26 17.84 -21.07 15.76
CA THR A 26 17.75 -22.40 16.38
C THR A 26 16.61 -23.18 15.69
N GLU A 27 16.93 -24.13 14.82
CA GLU A 27 15.97 -25.15 14.37
C GLU A 27 15.70 -26.11 15.54
N GLN A 28 14.76 -25.76 16.42
CA GLN A 28 14.23 -26.70 17.42
C GLN A 28 12.71 -26.63 17.63
N SER A 29 11.95 -25.84 16.85
CA SER A 29 10.48 -25.95 16.88
C SER A 29 9.96 -26.82 15.73
N VAL A 30 9.22 -27.87 16.08
CA VAL A 30 8.52 -28.72 15.12
C VAL A 30 7.46 -27.87 14.43
N GLY A 31 7.59 -27.70 13.11
CA GLY A 31 6.60 -27.00 12.31
C GLY A 31 5.26 -27.75 12.32
N HIS A 32 4.18 -27.02 12.55
CA HIS A 32 2.82 -27.55 12.56
C HIS A 32 2.26 -27.48 11.14
N ALA A 33 1.97 -28.65 10.56
CA ALA A 33 1.37 -28.74 9.24
C ALA A 33 -0.09 -28.28 9.26
N ILE A 34 -0.47 -27.51 8.24
CA ILE A 34 -1.86 -27.20 7.92
C ILE A 34 -2.28 -28.13 6.78
N ALA A 35 -3.41 -28.83 6.93
CA ALA A 35 -3.84 -29.81 5.95
C ALA A 35 -4.08 -29.15 4.58
N GLY A 36 -3.41 -29.64 3.54
CA GLY A 36 -3.53 -29.13 2.17
C GLY A 36 -2.77 -27.83 1.87
N ALA A 37 -2.06 -27.25 2.83
CA ALA A 37 -1.26 -26.05 2.62
C ALA A 37 0.22 -26.39 2.33
N PRO A 38 0.92 -25.61 1.49
CA PRO A 38 2.35 -25.81 1.18
C PRO A 38 3.30 -25.22 2.26
N PHE A 39 2.76 -24.65 3.33
CA PHE A 39 3.53 -24.00 4.41
C PHE A 39 3.26 -24.65 5.77
N GLN A 40 4.10 -24.31 6.75
CA GLN A 40 3.95 -24.77 8.13
C GLN A 40 3.96 -23.57 9.10
N VAL A 41 3.34 -23.77 10.26
CA VAL A 41 3.28 -22.78 11.36
C VAL A 41 4.32 -23.15 12.41
N TYR A 42 5.18 -22.20 12.76
CA TYR A 42 6.25 -22.35 13.73
C TYR A 42 5.97 -21.46 14.94
N LEU A 43 6.29 -21.95 16.13
CA LEU A 43 6.39 -21.13 17.33
C LEU A 43 7.87 -20.81 17.55
N SER A 44 8.20 -19.53 17.66
CA SER A 44 9.56 -19.07 17.96
C SER A 44 9.72 -18.93 19.47
N GLU A 45 10.76 -19.56 20.02
CA GLU A 45 11.23 -19.28 21.38
C GLU A 45 12.01 -17.97 21.33
N GLY A 46 11.37 -16.85 21.69
CA GLY A 46 11.97 -15.53 21.51
C GLY A 46 13.33 -15.37 22.20
N VAL A 47 14.24 -14.62 21.58
CA VAL A 47 15.48 -14.14 22.22
C VAL A 47 15.13 -12.91 23.05
N GLY A 48 14.65 -13.12 24.28
CA GLY A 48 14.36 -12.07 25.26
C GLY A 48 14.90 -12.44 26.64
N PRO A 49 15.27 -11.48 27.50
CA PRO A 49 15.97 -11.73 28.77
C PRO A 49 15.09 -12.33 29.88
N ASP A 50 13.81 -12.60 29.62
CA ASP A 50 12.87 -13.03 30.66
C ASP A 50 12.84 -14.57 30.76
N LYS A 51 13.82 -15.10 31.49
CA LYS A 51 13.77 -16.47 32.02
C LYS A 51 12.76 -16.57 33.16
N GLU A 52 11.47 -16.63 32.83
CA GLU A 52 10.45 -17.21 33.72
C GLU A 52 9.52 -18.14 32.92
N GLY A 53 9.92 -19.41 32.87
CA GLY A 53 9.18 -20.48 32.21
C GLY A 53 7.95 -20.85 33.03
N THR A 54 6.76 -20.58 32.47
CA THR A 54 5.50 -21.36 32.51
C THR A 54 4.37 -20.54 31.83
N PRO A 55 4.17 -19.22 32.09
CA PRO A 55 3.09 -18.43 31.48
C PRO A 55 3.32 -18.11 30.00
N VAL A 56 4.56 -17.84 29.61
CA VAL A 56 4.96 -17.52 28.22
C VAL A 56 4.73 -18.71 27.29
N GLN A 57 4.94 -19.93 27.78
CA GLN A 57 4.77 -21.15 27.00
C GLN A 57 3.29 -21.51 26.80
N ALA A 58 2.47 -21.38 27.85
CA ALA A 58 1.01 -21.57 27.73
C ALA A 58 0.37 -20.58 26.75
N LYS A 59 0.87 -19.33 26.72
CA LYS A 59 0.45 -18.29 25.78
C LYS A 59 0.88 -18.61 24.34
N GLY A 60 2.12 -19.04 24.14
CA GLY A 60 2.62 -19.49 22.84
C GLY A 60 1.80 -20.65 22.27
N ASP A 61 1.48 -21.65 23.11
CA ASP A 61 0.67 -22.80 22.73
C ASP A 61 -0.77 -22.42 22.39
N ALA A 62 -1.37 -21.49 23.14
CA ALA A 62 -2.70 -20.97 22.85
C ALA A 62 -2.73 -20.22 21.51
N ALA A 63 -1.73 -19.36 21.26
CA ALA A 63 -1.59 -18.65 19.99
C ALA A 63 -1.43 -19.63 18.82
N LEU A 64 -0.57 -20.64 18.99
CA LEU A 64 -0.35 -21.69 18.00
C LEU A 64 -1.63 -22.45 17.68
N ARG A 65 -2.38 -22.91 18.69
CA ARG A 65 -3.66 -23.60 18.48
C ARG A 65 -4.67 -22.71 17.77
N THR A 66 -4.80 -21.44 18.14
CA THR A 66 -5.70 -20.49 17.49
C THR A 66 -5.33 -20.29 16.02
N VAL A 67 -4.06 -20.00 15.74
CA VAL A 67 -3.57 -19.75 14.38
C VAL A 67 -3.75 -20.98 13.49
N VAL A 68 -3.40 -22.17 13.99
CA VAL A 68 -3.58 -23.43 13.25
C VAL A 68 -5.06 -23.68 12.94
N LYS A 69 -5.96 -23.49 13.92
CA LYS A 69 -7.40 -23.64 13.69
C LYS A 69 -7.94 -22.64 12.67
N ALA A 70 -7.54 -21.37 12.75
CA ALA A 70 -7.96 -20.35 11.80
C ALA A 70 -7.48 -20.69 10.37
N PHE A 71 -6.24 -21.18 10.21
CA PHE A 71 -5.74 -21.61 8.91
C PHE A 71 -6.44 -22.85 8.36
N ASN A 72 -6.74 -23.85 9.19
CA ASN A 72 -7.52 -25.01 8.77
C ASN A 72 -8.92 -24.58 8.29
N TYR A 73 -9.59 -23.68 9.03
CA TYR A 73 -10.88 -23.13 8.60
C TYR A 73 -10.79 -22.42 7.25
N MET A 74 -9.77 -21.58 7.04
CA MET A 74 -9.53 -20.91 5.77
C MET A 74 -9.22 -21.88 4.62
N MET A 75 -8.54 -23.01 4.89
CA MET A 75 -8.29 -24.06 3.92
C MET A 75 -9.58 -24.81 3.53
N GLU A 76 -10.46 -25.10 4.50
CA GLU A 76 -11.76 -25.72 4.25
C GLU A 76 -12.67 -24.83 3.41
N HIS A 77 -12.62 -23.51 3.61
CA HIS A 77 -13.42 -22.51 2.89
C HIS A 77 -12.58 -21.73 1.87
N ARG A 78 -11.59 -22.38 1.27
CA ARG A 78 -10.56 -21.74 0.41
C ARG A 78 -11.14 -20.81 -0.66
N THR A 79 -12.23 -21.20 -1.31
CA THR A 79 -12.87 -20.43 -2.40
C THR A 79 -13.52 -19.12 -1.92
N GLU A 80 -13.82 -19.00 -0.63
CA GLU A 80 -14.36 -17.77 -0.03
C GLU A 80 -13.25 -16.72 0.21
N TYR A 81 -11.99 -17.15 0.25
CA TYR A 81 -10.83 -16.31 0.51
C TYR A 81 -9.92 -16.19 -0.71
N ILE A 82 -10.36 -15.43 -1.72
CA ILE A 82 -9.68 -15.27 -3.03
C ILE A 82 -8.17 -15.00 -2.89
N ARG A 83 -7.74 -14.16 -1.94
CA ARG A 83 -6.32 -13.83 -1.71
C ARG A 83 -5.51 -14.95 -1.11
N PHE A 84 -6.14 -15.68 -0.21
CA PHE A 84 -5.54 -16.85 0.41
C PHE A 84 -5.35 -17.93 -0.65
N ASP A 85 -6.39 -18.19 -1.45
CA ASP A 85 -6.35 -19.11 -2.60
C ASP A 85 -5.26 -18.73 -3.63
N GLU A 86 -5.17 -17.45 -3.99
CA GLU A 86 -4.14 -16.94 -4.89
C GLU A 86 -2.73 -17.16 -4.31
N ALA A 87 -2.52 -16.85 -3.03
CA ALA A 87 -1.23 -17.05 -2.37
C ALA A 87 -0.82 -18.53 -2.32
N LEU A 88 -1.77 -19.44 -2.09
CA LEU A 88 -1.53 -20.89 -2.14
C LEU A 88 -1.15 -21.34 -3.56
N THR A 89 -1.90 -20.87 -4.56
CA THR A 89 -1.67 -21.21 -5.97
C THR A 89 -0.31 -20.72 -6.47
N LYS A 90 0.14 -19.56 -5.99
CA LYS A 90 1.45 -18.98 -6.30
C LYS A 90 2.59 -19.52 -5.42
N ASP A 91 2.28 -20.39 -4.45
CA ASP A 91 3.22 -20.84 -3.40
C ASP A 91 3.94 -19.65 -2.72
N ALA A 92 3.20 -18.56 -2.48
CA ALA A 92 3.76 -17.27 -2.06
C ALA A 92 4.27 -17.27 -0.61
N LEU A 93 3.62 -18.04 0.26
CA LEU A 93 3.95 -18.10 1.69
C LEU A 93 4.94 -19.24 1.95
N GLN A 94 6.10 -18.94 2.54
CA GLN A 94 7.10 -19.93 2.90
C GLN A 94 6.81 -20.52 4.28
N LYS A 95 6.68 -19.67 5.31
CA LYS A 95 6.40 -20.08 6.69
C LYS A 95 5.50 -19.06 7.38
N VAL A 96 4.76 -19.54 8.37
CA VAL A 96 4.11 -18.69 9.38
C VAL A 96 4.91 -18.83 10.69
N ILE A 97 5.28 -17.72 11.31
CA ILE A 97 6.08 -17.71 12.54
C ILE A 97 5.33 -16.94 13.60
N ILE A 98 5.04 -17.59 14.72
CA ILE A 98 4.44 -16.98 15.90
C ILE A 98 5.58 -16.57 16.82
N GLU A 99 5.68 -15.28 17.09
CA GLU A 99 6.69 -14.69 17.97
C GLU A 99 6.02 -14.14 19.23
N PRO A 100 6.72 -14.08 20.38
CA PRO A 100 6.18 -13.44 21.58
C PRO A 100 5.69 -12.01 21.32
N LYS A 101 6.48 -11.26 20.53
CA LYS A 101 6.17 -9.94 20.00
C LYS A 101 6.73 -9.81 18.58
N VAL A 102 5.98 -9.15 17.71
CA VAL A 102 6.44 -8.79 16.36
C VAL A 102 6.63 -7.28 16.31
N VAL A 103 7.86 -6.83 16.11
CA VAL A 103 8.21 -5.41 16.01
C VAL A 103 8.87 -5.11 14.67
N ASN A 104 8.63 -3.92 14.13
CA ASN A 104 9.46 -3.41 13.03
C ASN A 104 10.77 -2.80 13.57
N ARG A 105 11.66 -2.37 12.66
CA ARG A 105 12.93 -1.72 13.01
C ARG A 105 12.78 -0.42 13.80
N ASP A 106 11.62 0.23 13.72
CA ASP A 106 11.31 1.44 14.48
C ASP A 106 10.76 1.14 15.88
N GLY A 107 10.75 -0.14 16.29
CA GLY A 107 10.22 -0.59 17.58
C GLY A 107 8.70 -0.61 17.66
N LYS A 108 7.99 -0.41 16.54
CA LYS A 108 6.52 -0.45 16.50
C LYS A 108 6.03 -1.89 16.50
N GLU A 109 5.12 -2.21 17.41
CA GLU A 109 4.51 -3.54 17.53
C GLU A 109 3.40 -3.76 16.48
N PHE A 110 3.34 -4.99 15.96
CA PHE A 110 2.36 -5.43 14.97
C PHE A 110 1.67 -6.72 15.43
N LEU A 111 0.39 -6.85 15.07
CA LEU A 111 -0.34 -8.12 15.21
C LEU A 111 0.13 -9.14 14.18
N LEU A 112 0.16 -8.73 12.91
CA LEU A 112 0.60 -9.51 11.76
C LEU A 112 1.61 -8.68 10.97
N LEU A 113 2.66 -9.32 10.44
CA LEU A 113 3.64 -8.68 9.57
C LEU A 113 4.13 -9.64 8.50
N VAL A 114 3.94 -9.28 7.24
CA VAL A 114 4.52 -10.02 6.10
C VAL A 114 5.95 -9.54 5.82
N ALA A 115 6.93 -10.43 5.88
CA ALA A 115 8.35 -10.18 5.62
C ALA A 115 8.82 -10.90 4.36
N ARG A 116 9.62 -10.24 3.50
CA ARG A 116 10.24 -10.90 2.35
C ARG A 116 11.33 -11.87 2.80
N THR A 117 11.51 -12.92 2.02
CA THR A 117 12.58 -13.89 2.20
C THR A 117 13.68 -13.63 1.17
N ALA A 118 14.83 -14.30 1.30
CA ALA A 118 15.86 -14.29 0.26
C ALA A 118 15.40 -15.02 -1.02
N GLN A 119 14.38 -15.88 -0.92
CA GLN A 119 13.84 -16.59 -2.07
C GLN A 119 12.89 -15.68 -2.86
N PRO A 120 13.10 -15.51 -4.18
CA PRO A 120 12.17 -14.80 -5.03
C PRO A 120 10.77 -15.40 -4.92
N ASN A 121 9.79 -14.53 -4.92
CA ASN A 121 8.38 -14.84 -4.76
C ASN A 121 7.95 -15.54 -3.47
N ARG A 122 8.77 -15.51 -2.42
CA ARG A 122 8.45 -16.11 -1.13
C ARG A 122 8.49 -15.09 0.00
N VAL A 123 7.50 -15.17 0.87
CA VAL A 123 7.40 -14.33 2.08
C VAL A 123 7.14 -15.18 3.32
N ASN A 124 7.48 -14.65 4.50
CA ASN A 124 7.08 -15.18 5.79
C ASN A 124 5.96 -14.30 6.38
N LEU A 125 5.02 -14.91 7.09
CA LEU A 125 4.03 -14.21 7.88
C LEU A 125 4.40 -14.33 9.37
N LEU A 126 4.69 -13.20 10.00
CA LEU A 126 4.96 -13.12 11.43
C LEU A 126 3.68 -12.76 12.18
N ILE A 127 3.42 -13.42 13.31
CA ILE A 127 2.22 -13.25 14.14
C ILE A 127 2.64 -13.03 15.59
N SER A 128 2.16 -11.95 16.20
CA SER A 128 2.48 -11.61 17.60
C SER A 128 1.52 -12.32 18.57
N ALA A 129 2.06 -13.19 19.42
CA ALA A 129 1.29 -13.84 20.48
C ALA A 129 0.77 -12.83 21.52
N SER A 130 1.53 -11.76 21.82
CA SER A 130 1.07 -10.71 22.73
C SER A 130 -0.12 -9.93 22.16
N ALA A 131 -0.04 -9.54 20.89
CA ALA A 131 -1.10 -8.76 20.26
C ALA A 131 -2.36 -9.60 20.02
N LEU A 132 -2.23 -10.91 19.81
CA LEU A 132 -3.38 -11.83 19.76
C LEU A 132 -4.15 -11.83 21.10
N GLU A 133 -3.45 -11.82 22.23
CA GLU A 133 -4.05 -11.77 23.56
C GLU A 133 -4.72 -10.43 23.83
N GLU A 134 -3.98 -9.33 23.64
CA GLU A 134 -4.45 -7.97 23.91
C GLU A 134 -5.71 -7.62 23.12
N LYS A 135 -5.86 -8.18 21.92
CA LYS A 135 -7.01 -7.97 21.05
C LYS A 135 -8.13 -9.01 21.21
N GLY A 136 -7.96 -9.97 22.13
CA GLY A 136 -8.98 -10.98 22.43
C GLY A 136 -9.13 -12.08 21.38
N TYR A 137 -8.12 -12.32 20.52
CA TYR A 137 -8.17 -13.37 19.50
C TYR A 137 -7.73 -14.74 20.03
N LEU A 138 -7.04 -14.82 21.17
CA LEU A 138 -6.62 -16.10 21.73
C LEU A 138 -7.83 -17.00 22.05
N ASN A 139 -7.72 -18.26 21.67
CA ASN A 139 -8.78 -19.28 21.71
C ASN A 139 -10.06 -18.98 20.91
N ASP A 140 -10.10 -17.89 20.13
CA ASP A 140 -11.22 -17.52 19.26
C ASP A 140 -10.76 -17.44 17.78
N PRO A 141 -10.61 -18.60 17.11
CA PRO A 141 -10.12 -18.63 15.73
C PRO A 141 -11.07 -17.94 14.74
N ASP A 142 -12.38 -17.95 15.01
CA ASP A 142 -13.39 -17.38 14.11
C ASP A 142 -13.25 -15.86 13.99
N GLN A 143 -12.90 -15.19 15.10
CA GLN A 143 -12.57 -13.76 15.08
C GLN A 143 -11.23 -13.44 14.40
N LEU A 144 -10.29 -14.38 14.39
CA LEU A 144 -8.98 -14.20 13.77
C LEU A 144 -9.02 -14.37 12.24
N VAL A 145 -9.87 -15.27 11.72
CA VAL A 145 -10.02 -15.57 10.29
C VAL A 145 -10.15 -14.31 9.41
N PRO A 146 -11.08 -13.36 9.65
CA PRO A 146 -11.22 -12.17 8.80
C PRO A 146 -10.02 -11.21 8.89
N VAL A 147 -9.25 -11.26 9.99
CA VAL A 147 -8.02 -10.49 10.13
C VAL A 147 -6.89 -11.13 9.30
N LEU A 148 -6.73 -12.45 9.40
CA LEU A 148 -5.76 -13.20 8.59
C LEU A 148 -6.07 -13.08 7.10
N ALA A 149 -7.32 -13.27 6.69
CA ALA A 149 -7.74 -13.20 5.28
C ALA A 149 -7.36 -11.86 4.63
N ARG A 150 -7.50 -10.74 5.36
CA ARG A 150 -7.07 -9.41 4.89
C ARG A 150 -5.55 -9.31 4.72
N GLU A 151 -4.78 -9.98 5.57
CA GLU A 151 -3.31 -9.95 5.51
C GLU A 151 -2.75 -10.66 4.26
N PHE A 152 -3.48 -11.64 3.70
CA PHE A 152 -3.06 -12.32 2.47
C PHE A 152 -2.98 -11.40 1.25
N GLN A 153 -3.62 -10.23 1.29
CA GLN A 153 -3.37 -9.17 0.31
C GLN A 153 -1.89 -8.74 0.29
N TRP A 154 -1.25 -8.68 1.46
CA TRP A 154 0.16 -8.34 1.59
C TRP A 154 1.07 -9.52 1.23
N VAL A 155 0.67 -10.75 1.55
CA VAL A 155 1.39 -11.96 1.15
C VAL A 155 1.55 -12.00 -0.36
N VAL A 156 0.44 -11.94 -1.11
CA VAL A 156 0.46 -11.89 -2.58
C VAL A 156 1.29 -10.70 -3.07
N SER A 157 1.03 -9.49 -2.54
CA SER A 157 1.71 -8.29 -3.01
C SER A 157 3.22 -8.27 -2.76
N LYS A 158 3.70 -8.84 -1.65
CA LYS A 158 5.13 -8.82 -1.29
C LYS A 158 5.88 -9.99 -1.91
N SER A 159 5.17 -11.08 -2.21
CA SER A 159 5.66 -12.20 -3.02
C SER A 159 5.77 -11.87 -4.50
N ASP A 160 5.19 -10.79 -5.01
CA ASP A 160 5.46 -10.40 -6.39
C ASP A 160 6.85 -9.74 -6.50
N THR A 161 7.85 -10.53 -6.89
CA THR A 161 9.23 -10.07 -7.11
C THR A 161 9.53 -9.76 -8.58
N THR A 162 8.50 -9.76 -9.44
CA THR A 162 8.65 -9.40 -10.85
C THR A 162 9.31 -8.02 -10.95
N PRO A 163 10.35 -7.85 -11.79
CA PRO A 163 11.03 -6.58 -11.96
C PRO A 163 10.00 -5.48 -12.23
N LYS A 164 9.94 -4.51 -11.31
CA LYS A 164 9.02 -3.38 -11.45
C LYS A 164 9.36 -2.69 -12.76
N ARG A 165 8.36 -2.55 -13.65
CA ARG A 165 8.52 -1.78 -14.88
C ARG A 165 9.10 -0.41 -14.51
N GLN A 166 10.19 0.00 -15.16
CA GLN A 166 10.77 1.31 -14.90
C GLN A 166 9.85 2.37 -15.51
N ALA A 167 9.29 3.22 -14.67
CA ALA A 167 8.52 4.36 -15.12
C ALA A 167 9.46 5.35 -15.83
N LYS A 168 9.11 5.76 -17.05
CA LYS A 168 9.76 6.93 -17.65
C LYS A 168 9.42 8.15 -16.80
N VAL A 169 10.43 8.70 -16.13
CA VAL A 169 10.33 9.99 -15.44
C VAL A 169 10.30 11.05 -16.52
N LEU A 170 9.14 11.69 -16.71
CA LEU A 170 9.07 12.87 -17.56
C LEU A 170 9.81 14.01 -16.85
N PRO A 171 10.63 14.80 -17.56
CA PRO A 171 11.23 16.00 -17.01
C PRO A 171 10.12 17.01 -16.75
N SER A 172 9.84 17.27 -15.48
CA SER A 172 8.91 18.33 -15.04
C SER A 172 9.72 19.49 -14.48
N ASP A 173 9.30 20.72 -14.79
CA ASP A 173 9.90 21.94 -14.23
C ASP A 173 9.39 22.18 -12.80
N PHE A 174 9.92 21.39 -11.86
CA PHE A 174 9.51 21.38 -10.46
C PHE A 174 9.71 22.74 -9.78
N LYS A 175 10.71 23.52 -10.20
CA LYS A 175 11.02 24.83 -9.62
C LYS A 175 9.96 25.89 -9.94
N ARG A 176 9.26 25.75 -11.06
CA ARG A 176 8.19 26.69 -11.46
C ARG A 176 6.79 26.21 -11.12
N ALA A 177 6.64 25.11 -10.38
CA ALA A 177 5.34 24.64 -9.94
C ALA A 177 4.68 25.68 -9.01
N PRO A 178 3.44 26.12 -9.28
CA PRO A 178 2.76 27.14 -8.49
C PRO A 178 2.21 26.54 -7.19
N ILE A 179 3.12 26.10 -6.31
CA ILE A 179 2.76 25.50 -5.03
C ILE A 179 2.29 26.58 -4.05
N LYS A 180 1.18 26.33 -3.36
CA LYS A 180 0.65 27.23 -2.32
C LYS A 180 0.69 26.62 -0.93
N THR A 181 0.87 27.47 0.07
CA THR A 181 0.79 27.08 1.48
C THR A 181 -0.65 26.79 1.88
N ASN A 182 -0.83 26.01 2.94
CA ASN A 182 -2.17 25.70 3.46
C ASN A 182 -2.95 26.96 3.86
N HIS A 183 -2.27 28.02 4.30
CA HIS A 183 -2.89 29.27 4.70
C HIS A 183 -3.40 30.06 3.49
N GLU A 184 -2.64 30.08 2.39
CA GLU A 184 -3.09 30.69 1.13
C GLU A 184 -4.27 29.91 0.53
N ILE A 185 -4.17 28.58 0.48
CA ILE A 185 -5.24 27.72 -0.06
C ILE A 185 -6.55 27.92 0.70
N ALA A 186 -6.50 28.10 2.02
CA ALA A 186 -7.69 28.31 2.84
C ALA A 186 -8.43 29.64 2.53
N LYS A 187 -7.75 30.62 1.93
CA LYS A 187 -8.34 31.91 1.55
C LYS A 187 -8.85 31.95 0.11
N MET A 188 -8.50 30.94 -0.69
CA MET A 188 -8.88 30.87 -2.10
C MET A 188 -10.32 30.42 -2.28
N SER A 189 -11.00 31.06 -3.22
CA SER A 189 -12.29 30.62 -3.77
C SER A 189 -12.16 29.30 -4.53
N GLY A 190 -13.30 28.69 -4.87
CA GLY A 190 -13.32 27.50 -5.73
C GLY A 190 -12.68 27.72 -7.09
N GLU A 191 -12.92 28.89 -7.70
CA GLU A 191 -12.38 29.24 -9.03
C GLU A 191 -10.86 29.46 -9.00
N GLU A 192 -10.35 30.14 -7.97
CA GLU A 192 -8.90 30.32 -7.80
C GLU A 192 -8.18 28.99 -7.59
N ARG A 193 -8.79 28.08 -6.81
CA ARG A 193 -8.26 26.72 -6.59
C ARG A 193 -8.27 25.88 -7.87
N GLU A 194 -9.32 25.98 -8.68
CA GLU A 194 -9.39 25.30 -9.98
C GLU A 194 -8.34 25.85 -10.95
N HIS A 195 -8.17 27.17 -11.04
CA HIS A 195 -7.15 27.79 -11.88
C HIS A 195 -5.75 27.32 -11.50
N LEU A 196 -5.45 27.33 -10.19
CA LEU A 196 -4.18 26.82 -9.67
C LEU A 196 -3.94 25.36 -10.05
N LEU A 197 -4.96 24.51 -9.93
CA LEU A 197 -4.87 23.11 -10.35
C LEU A 197 -4.56 22.95 -11.84
N GLN A 198 -5.13 23.80 -12.70
CA GLN A 198 -4.84 23.80 -14.13
C GLN A 198 -3.37 24.17 -14.42
N GLU A 199 -2.79 25.11 -13.67
CA GLU A 199 -1.37 25.43 -13.78
C GLU A 199 -0.48 24.28 -13.26
N LEU A 200 -0.91 23.61 -12.18
CA LEU A 200 -0.24 22.40 -11.69
C LEU A 200 -0.26 21.29 -12.73
N PHE A 201 -1.36 21.08 -13.47
CA PHE A 201 -1.38 20.08 -14.56
C PHE A 201 -0.38 20.34 -15.68
N ARG A 202 0.05 21.60 -15.87
CA ARG A 202 1.03 21.97 -16.90
C ARG A 202 2.48 21.78 -16.45
N THR A 203 2.73 21.86 -15.14
CA THR A 203 4.09 21.98 -14.58
C THR A 203 4.48 20.81 -13.69
N TYR A 204 3.52 20.19 -13.02
CA TYR A 204 3.76 19.35 -11.85
C TYR A 204 2.89 18.08 -11.84
N LEU A 205 1.57 18.23 -11.82
CA LEU A 205 0.60 17.16 -11.65
C LEU A 205 0.37 16.43 -12.98
N THR A 206 0.65 15.14 -13.02
CA THR A 206 0.43 14.31 -14.22
C THR A 206 -0.63 13.23 -13.97
N THR A 207 -1.43 12.96 -14.99
CA THR A 207 -2.46 11.89 -15.02
C THR A 207 -2.09 10.87 -16.10
N ILE A 208 -0.95 10.22 -15.92
CA ILE A 208 -0.36 9.35 -16.96
C ILE A 208 -0.48 7.87 -16.60
N ASP A 209 -0.82 7.06 -17.60
CA ASP A 209 -0.68 5.61 -17.53
C ASP A 209 0.77 5.22 -17.86
N ARG A 210 1.66 5.39 -16.88
CA ARG A 210 3.12 5.19 -17.06
C ARG A 210 3.48 3.79 -17.55
N TYR A 211 2.61 2.82 -17.34
CA TYR A 211 2.87 1.41 -17.65
C TYR A 211 2.08 0.89 -18.84
N ARG A 212 1.30 1.76 -19.51
CA ARG A 212 0.37 1.40 -20.58
C ARG A 212 -0.59 0.27 -20.15
N SER A 213 -0.96 0.32 -18.88
CA SER A 213 -1.91 -0.54 -18.18
C SER A 213 -3.26 -0.64 -18.88
N LEU A 214 -3.67 0.45 -19.54
CA LEU A 214 -4.98 0.62 -20.15
C LEU A 214 -4.95 0.51 -21.68
N GLU A 215 -3.77 0.29 -22.28
CA GLU A 215 -3.63 0.18 -23.73
C GLU A 215 -4.35 -1.08 -24.22
N GLY A 216 -5.34 -0.89 -25.10
CA GLY A 216 -6.17 -1.97 -25.66
C GLY A 216 -7.20 -2.56 -24.69
N GLN A 217 -7.27 -2.09 -23.44
CA GLN A 217 -8.24 -2.56 -22.45
C GLN A 217 -9.64 -2.03 -22.73
N SER A 218 -10.67 -2.81 -22.40
CA SER A 218 -12.06 -2.34 -22.39
C SER A 218 -12.27 -1.27 -21.31
N TYR A 219 -13.17 -0.33 -21.58
CA TYR A 219 -13.61 0.67 -20.62
C TYR A 219 -15.03 0.38 -20.16
N TYR A 220 -15.44 0.96 -19.03
CA TYR A 220 -16.80 0.85 -18.52
C TYR A 220 -17.69 2.00 -19.00
N GLU A 221 -18.92 1.65 -19.35
CA GLU A 221 -20.00 2.61 -19.45
C GLU A 221 -20.30 3.24 -18.08
N THR A 222 -20.53 4.56 -18.04
CA THR A 222 -20.80 5.26 -16.78
C THR A 222 -22.10 4.75 -16.16
N GLY A 223 -22.07 4.40 -14.87
CA GLY A 223 -23.21 3.86 -14.13
C GLY A 223 -23.47 2.38 -14.35
N SER A 224 -22.60 1.66 -15.08
CA SER A 224 -22.83 0.28 -15.49
C SER A 224 -21.57 -0.60 -15.33
N THR A 225 -21.78 -1.90 -15.13
CA THR A 225 -20.71 -2.90 -15.19
C THR A 225 -20.39 -3.36 -16.62
N THR A 226 -21.13 -2.85 -17.62
CA THR A 226 -20.92 -3.14 -19.04
C THR A 226 -19.56 -2.63 -19.50
N ARG A 227 -18.81 -3.52 -20.14
CA ARG A 227 -17.51 -3.22 -20.77
C ARG A 227 -17.68 -2.97 -22.26
N ILE A 228 -17.05 -1.91 -22.75
CA ILE A 228 -17.03 -1.54 -24.16
C ILE A 228 -15.60 -1.70 -24.68
N SER A 229 -15.46 -2.36 -25.83
CA SER A 229 -14.17 -2.52 -26.49
C SER A 229 -13.67 -1.17 -27.01
N PRO A 230 -12.37 -0.86 -26.87
CA PRO A 230 -11.84 0.41 -27.30
C PRO A 230 -11.84 0.50 -28.83
N ALA A 231 -12.22 1.67 -29.37
CA ALA A 231 -12.17 1.92 -30.82
C ALA A 231 -10.72 2.07 -31.33
N GLN A 232 -9.81 2.56 -30.47
CA GLN A 232 -8.37 2.62 -30.72
C GLN A 232 -7.60 2.21 -29.46
N PRO A 233 -6.37 1.67 -29.56
CA PRO A 233 -5.60 1.18 -28.41
C PRO A 233 -5.45 2.17 -27.25
N ASP A 234 -5.39 3.47 -27.51
CA ASP A 234 -5.19 4.52 -26.50
C ASP A 234 -6.50 5.20 -26.02
N SER A 235 -7.66 4.80 -26.56
CA SER A 235 -8.95 5.43 -26.27
C SER A 235 -9.34 5.32 -24.80
N THR A 236 -9.07 4.15 -24.20
CA THR A 236 -9.36 3.90 -22.78
C THR A 236 -8.50 4.77 -21.88
N THR A 237 -7.20 4.90 -22.17
CA THR A 237 -6.29 5.78 -21.42
C THR A 237 -6.76 7.23 -21.48
N LYS A 238 -7.13 7.74 -22.66
CA LYS A 238 -7.62 9.11 -22.85
C LYS A 238 -8.94 9.37 -22.11
N LEU A 239 -9.89 8.44 -22.19
CA LEU A 239 -11.18 8.54 -21.52
C LEU A 239 -10.99 8.70 -20.01
N TYR A 240 -10.16 7.84 -19.41
CA TYR A 240 -9.94 7.87 -17.97
C TYR A 240 -9.08 9.04 -17.51
N ASP A 241 -8.12 9.50 -18.33
CA ASP A 241 -7.41 10.76 -18.09
C ASP A 241 -8.39 11.93 -17.94
N ILE A 242 -9.32 12.09 -18.89
CA ILE A 242 -10.33 13.15 -18.85
C ILE A 242 -11.18 13.06 -17.59
N ARG A 243 -11.75 11.88 -17.29
CA ARG A 243 -12.62 11.70 -16.11
C ARG A 243 -11.91 11.99 -14.79
N VAL A 244 -10.63 11.61 -14.68
CA VAL A 244 -9.84 11.87 -13.48
C VAL A 244 -9.55 13.35 -13.34
N ARG A 245 -9.17 14.05 -14.42
CA ARG A 245 -8.97 15.51 -14.38
C ARG A 245 -10.25 16.24 -13.98
N GLU A 246 -11.40 15.83 -14.52
CA GLU A 246 -12.70 16.37 -14.12
C GLU A 246 -12.98 16.14 -12.62
N ALA A 247 -12.72 14.93 -12.12
CA ALA A 247 -12.87 14.63 -10.70
C ALA A 247 -11.95 15.50 -9.82
N LEU A 248 -10.68 15.65 -10.19
CA LEU A 248 -9.72 16.50 -9.45
C LEU A 248 -10.13 17.98 -9.45
N GLN A 249 -10.65 18.49 -10.57
CA GLN A 249 -11.21 19.83 -10.66
C GLN A 249 -12.40 20.01 -9.71
N LYS A 250 -13.31 19.03 -9.66
CA LYS A 250 -14.44 19.05 -8.70
C LYS A 250 -13.96 19.13 -7.25
N ILE A 251 -12.95 18.33 -6.90
CA ILE A 251 -12.38 18.32 -5.53
C ILE A 251 -11.90 19.71 -5.11
N VAL A 252 -11.17 20.41 -5.97
CA VAL A 252 -10.59 21.71 -5.59
C VAL A 252 -11.59 22.86 -5.74
N ARG A 253 -12.60 22.72 -6.61
CA ARG A 253 -13.58 23.77 -6.88
C ARG A 253 -14.72 23.79 -5.89
N GLU A 254 -15.31 22.63 -5.61
CA GLU A 254 -16.59 22.57 -4.91
C GLU A 254 -16.41 22.77 -3.38
N PRO A 255 -17.27 23.57 -2.72
CA PRO A 255 -17.16 23.85 -1.28
C PRO A 255 -17.23 22.59 -0.41
N TYR A 256 -18.03 21.60 -0.81
CA TYR A 256 -18.20 20.33 -0.11
C TYR A 256 -16.86 19.69 0.30
N PHE A 257 -15.88 19.64 -0.61
CA PHE A 257 -14.60 19.00 -0.34
C PHE A 257 -13.72 19.79 0.62
N GLN A 258 -13.87 21.12 0.67
CA GLN A 258 -13.20 21.95 1.66
C GLN A 258 -13.75 21.71 3.06
N GLU A 259 -15.04 21.39 3.18
CA GLU A 259 -15.70 21.12 4.46
C GLU A 259 -15.45 19.69 4.94
N GLN A 260 -15.56 18.71 4.03
CA GLN A 260 -15.56 17.29 4.38
C GLN A 260 -14.20 16.60 4.21
N THR A 261 -13.42 16.99 3.19
CA THR A 261 -12.12 16.38 2.86
C THR A 261 -11.02 17.44 2.67
N PRO A 262 -10.81 18.36 3.63
CA PRO A 262 -9.93 19.51 3.42
C PRO A 262 -8.46 19.14 3.22
N LYS A 263 -8.02 17.95 3.65
CA LYS A 263 -6.64 17.51 3.39
C LYS A 263 -6.46 17.14 1.93
N ALA A 264 -7.49 16.64 1.25
CA ALA A 264 -7.44 16.33 -0.17
C ALA A 264 -7.18 17.58 -1.00
N VAL A 265 -8.00 18.62 -0.77
CA VAL A 265 -7.85 19.93 -1.43
C VAL A 265 -6.45 20.49 -1.17
N ARG A 266 -6.02 20.53 0.10
CA ARG A 266 -4.70 21.07 0.47
C ARG A 266 -3.57 20.28 -0.18
N SER A 267 -3.63 18.95 -0.20
CA SER A 267 -2.55 18.09 -0.70
C SER A 267 -2.39 18.13 -2.22
N LEU A 268 -3.47 18.37 -2.95
CA LEU A 268 -3.41 18.61 -4.40
C LEU A 268 -2.72 19.95 -4.69
N LEU A 269 -3.11 21.02 -3.97
CA LEU A 269 -2.69 22.39 -4.28
C LEU A 269 -1.33 22.79 -3.65
N ASN A 270 -0.91 22.12 -2.58
CA ASN A 270 0.41 22.32 -1.98
C ASN A 270 1.49 21.39 -2.56
N GLY A 271 1.18 20.65 -3.62
CA GLY A 271 2.12 19.80 -4.33
C GLY A 271 2.46 18.49 -3.64
N LYS A 272 1.91 18.17 -2.46
CA LYS A 272 2.12 16.84 -1.85
C LYS A 272 1.68 15.70 -2.77
N VAL A 273 0.74 15.93 -3.67
CA VAL A 273 0.37 14.98 -4.73
C VAL A 273 0.92 15.48 -6.07
N TRP A 274 1.80 14.71 -6.70
CA TRP A 274 2.46 15.07 -7.98
C TRP A 274 2.04 14.21 -9.17
N ASN A 275 1.35 13.11 -8.89
CA ASN A 275 0.98 12.14 -9.89
C ASN A 275 -0.30 11.44 -9.45
N VAL A 276 -1.26 11.36 -10.36
CA VAL A 276 -2.40 10.46 -10.26
C VAL A 276 -2.22 9.45 -11.38
N ALA A 277 -1.60 8.32 -11.07
CA ALA A 277 -1.26 7.32 -12.08
C ALA A 277 -2.37 6.27 -12.19
N PHE A 278 -2.64 5.84 -13.42
CA PHE A 278 -3.41 4.63 -13.66
C PHE A 278 -2.52 3.43 -13.36
N ALA A 279 -3.08 2.44 -12.67
CA ALA A 279 -2.39 1.20 -12.42
C ALA A 279 -3.31 0.05 -12.80
N ASP A 280 -2.91 -0.73 -13.80
CA ASP A 280 -3.40 -2.10 -13.96
C ASP A 280 -2.75 -2.90 -12.84
N ILE A 281 -3.46 -2.93 -11.73
CA ILE A 281 -3.14 -3.81 -10.63
C ILE A 281 -4.24 -4.86 -10.67
N PRO A 282 -4.01 -6.00 -11.36
CA PRO A 282 -4.85 -7.15 -11.13
C PRO A 282 -4.73 -7.43 -9.64
N ASP A 283 -5.82 -7.16 -8.94
CA ASP A 283 -6.03 -7.66 -7.61
C ASP A 283 -5.16 -6.98 -6.51
N ARG A 284 -5.46 -5.72 -6.18
CA ARG A 284 -5.11 -5.10 -4.87
C ARG A 284 -6.27 -4.35 -4.25
N ASP A 285 -6.22 -4.15 -2.93
CA ASP A 285 -7.25 -3.47 -2.15
C ASP A 285 -7.62 -2.06 -2.67
N TRP A 286 -8.87 -1.65 -2.43
CA TRP A 286 -9.68 -0.66 -3.17
C TRP A 286 -9.08 0.74 -3.14
N ALA A 287 -8.21 0.94 -2.16
CA ALA A 287 -7.52 2.17 -1.93
C ALA A 287 -6.60 2.55 -3.09
N THR A 288 -6.93 3.67 -3.69
CA THR A 288 -6.11 4.51 -4.56
C THR A 288 -4.76 4.85 -3.91
N ARG A 289 -3.84 3.89 -3.77
CA ARG A 289 -2.73 4.03 -2.79
C ARG A 289 -1.91 5.29 -3.04
N THR A 290 -2.01 6.22 -2.10
CA THR A 290 -1.10 7.36 -2.00
C THR A 290 0.30 6.84 -1.63
N ARG A 291 1.20 6.70 -2.61
CA ARG A 291 2.60 6.29 -2.38
C ARG A 291 3.45 7.52 -2.14
N VAL A 292 3.75 7.81 -0.88
CA VAL A 292 4.74 8.82 -0.50
C VAL A 292 6.11 8.27 -0.82
N VAL A 293 6.90 9.00 -1.59
CA VAL A 293 8.29 8.61 -1.85
C VAL A 293 9.13 8.73 -0.57
N PRO A 294 10.19 7.94 -0.43
CA PRO A 294 11.16 8.06 0.68
C PRO A 294 11.68 9.49 0.85
N LYS A 295 12.14 9.84 2.05
CA LYS A 295 12.59 11.21 2.37
C LYS A 295 13.81 11.61 1.55
N GLU A 296 14.63 10.65 1.21
CA GLU A 296 15.83 10.75 0.39
C GLU A 296 15.49 11.09 -1.07
N GLN A 297 14.26 10.81 -1.49
CA GLN A 297 13.70 11.14 -2.81
C GLN A 297 12.80 12.39 -2.75
N SER A 298 12.89 13.18 -1.68
CA SER A 298 12.19 14.47 -1.62
C SER A 298 12.69 15.37 -2.74
N ILE A 299 11.76 16.12 -3.34
CA ILE A 299 12.07 17.07 -4.41
C ILE A 299 11.88 18.49 -3.90
N ILE A 300 12.63 19.41 -4.51
CA ILE A 300 12.50 20.84 -4.29
C ILE A 300 11.49 21.37 -5.31
N VAL A 301 10.44 22.05 -4.83
CA VAL A 301 9.36 22.58 -5.67
C VAL A 301 9.03 24.04 -5.39
N GLY A 302 8.58 24.70 -6.45
CA GLY A 302 8.13 26.09 -6.42
C GLY A 302 9.27 27.08 -6.16
N GLU A 303 8.93 28.37 -6.27
CA GLU A 303 9.89 29.47 -6.16
C GLU A 303 10.51 29.63 -4.77
N GLN A 304 9.86 29.05 -3.75
CA GLN A 304 10.33 29.06 -2.36
C GLN A 304 11.23 27.86 -2.02
N ASP A 305 11.58 27.03 -3.01
CA ASP A 305 12.39 25.83 -2.84
C ASP A 305 11.87 24.89 -1.74
N ASN A 306 10.53 24.72 -1.69
CA ASN A 306 9.90 23.86 -0.71
C ASN A 306 10.31 22.40 -0.92
N THR A 307 10.83 21.75 0.11
CA THR A 307 11.13 20.31 0.06
C THR A 307 9.89 19.50 0.37
N ILE A 308 9.48 18.64 -0.56
CA ILE A 308 8.30 17.81 -0.40
C ILE A 308 8.61 16.34 -0.71
N GLN A 309 7.92 15.44 -0.01
CA GLN A 309 7.83 14.03 -0.37
C GLN A 309 6.60 13.84 -1.25
N PRO A 310 6.76 13.75 -2.57
CA PRO A 310 5.62 13.64 -3.44
C PRO A 310 4.90 12.30 -3.28
N ALA A 311 3.59 12.34 -3.46
CA ALA A 311 2.72 11.20 -3.34
C ALA A 311 2.01 10.88 -4.65
N MET A 312 1.92 9.58 -4.99
CA MET A 312 1.21 9.12 -6.19
C MET A 312 -0.14 8.51 -5.82
N VAL A 313 -1.24 8.91 -6.44
CA VAL A 313 -2.57 8.28 -6.28
C VAL A 313 -2.75 7.24 -7.39
N LEU A 314 -3.06 5.98 -7.06
CA LEU A 314 -3.15 4.88 -8.04
C LEU A 314 -4.59 4.48 -8.35
N ILE A 315 -5.11 4.78 -9.54
CA ILE A 315 -6.52 4.47 -9.88
C ILE A 315 -6.62 3.11 -10.59
N ASN A 316 -7.44 2.20 -10.04
CA ASN A 316 -7.79 0.92 -10.64
C ASN A 316 -9.22 0.95 -11.18
N ILE A 317 -9.39 1.00 -12.49
CA ILE A 317 -10.70 1.17 -13.14
C ILE A 317 -11.61 -0.05 -13.01
N HIS A 318 -11.07 -1.25 -12.76
CA HIS A 318 -11.85 -2.50 -12.74
C HIS A 318 -12.37 -2.89 -11.37
N ARG A 319 -11.92 -2.23 -10.29
CA ARG A 319 -12.27 -2.65 -8.94
C ARG A 319 -13.57 -2.04 -8.46
N SER A 320 -14.42 -2.89 -7.87
CA SER A 320 -15.65 -2.55 -7.14
C SER A 320 -15.40 -2.58 -5.63
N ALA A 321 -16.13 -1.76 -4.88
CA ALA A 321 -16.06 -1.76 -3.43
C ALA A 321 -16.75 -3.02 -2.92
N SER A 322 -16.18 -3.68 -1.93
CA SER A 322 -16.90 -4.74 -1.19
C SER A 322 -17.93 -4.12 -0.24
N PRO A 323 -18.99 -4.83 0.16
CA PRO A 323 -19.98 -4.31 1.10
C PRO A 323 -19.42 -3.68 2.39
N ASP A 324 -18.30 -4.22 2.89
CA ASP A 324 -17.64 -3.74 4.11
C ASP A 324 -16.66 -2.57 3.88
N ASP A 325 -16.48 -2.17 2.63
CA ASP A 325 -15.59 -1.07 2.26
C ASP A 325 -16.27 0.28 2.51
N PRO A 326 -15.57 1.28 3.09
CA PRO A 326 -16.16 2.58 3.42
C PRO A 326 -16.72 3.36 2.22
N PHE A 327 -16.35 2.96 1.00
CA PHE A 327 -16.80 3.56 -0.26
C PHE A 327 -17.94 2.77 -0.92
N PHE A 328 -18.38 1.63 -0.36
CA PHE A 328 -19.45 0.81 -0.95
C PHE A 328 -20.77 1.56 -1.09
N ALA A 329 -21.20 2.26 -0.04
CA ALA A 329 -22.43 3.02 -0.05
C ALA A 329 -22.44 4.13 -1.13
N GLU A 330 -21.28 4.76 -1.36
CA GLU A 330 -21.13 5.82 -2.36
C GLU A 330 -21.10 5.27 -3.79
N THR A 331 -20.54 4.08 -3.97
CA THR A 331 -20.30 3.49 -5.30
C THR A 331 -21.34 2.47 -5.72
N ASN A 332 -22.16 2.00 -4.78
CA ASN A 332 -23.19 0.99 -4.97
C ASN A 332 -22.66 -0.27 -5.67
N GLY A 333 -21.42 -0.67 -5.34
CA GLY A 333 -20.74 -1.82 -5.94
C GLY A 333 -20.27 -1.64 -7.40
N LEU A 334 -20.42 -0.44 -7.99
CA LEU A 334 -19.90 -0.16 -9.32
C LEU A 334 -18.37 -0.11 -9.32
N PRO A 335 -17.73 -0.57 -10.41
CA PRO A 335 -16.29 -0.44 -10.54
C PRO A 335 -15.89 1.02 -10.69
N MET A 336 -14.71 1.42 -10.21
CA MET A 336 -14.24 2.82 -10.27
C MET A 336 -14.34 3.41 -11.68
N GLY A 337 -14.05 2.59 -12.70
CA GLY A 337 -14.11 3.00 -14.10
C GLY A 337 -15.52 3.28 -14.62
N ALA A 338 -16.56 2.84 -13.91
CA ALA A 338 -17.96 3.13 -14.20
C ALA A 338 -18.49 4.32 -13.41
N LEU A 339 -17.74 4.87 -12.45
CA LEU A 339 -18.26 5.93 -11.61
C LEU A 339 -18.40 7.24 -12.39
N PRO A 340 -19.50 7.98 -12.19
CA PRO A 340 -19.59 9.38 -12.61
C PRO A 340 -18.50 10.22 -11.94
N ALA A 341 -18.07 11.31 -12.59
CA ALA A 341 -17.00 12.17 -12.09
C ALA A 341 -17.25 12.69 -10.66
N GLU A 342 -18.52 12.92 -10.30
CA GLU A 342 -18.93 13.34 -8.94
C GLU A 342 -18.59 12.29 -7.88
N ILE A 343 -18.95 11.03 -8.13
CA ILE A 343 -18.68 9.93 -7.19
C ILE A 343 -17.19 9.61 -7.19
N LEU A 344 -16.55 9.63 -8.36
CA LEU A 344 -15.11 9.44 -8.48
C LEU A 344 -14.32 10.50 -7.69
N ALA A 345 -14.77 11.76 -7.70
CA ALA A 345 -14.18 12.84 -6.90
C ALA A 345 -14.26 12.57 -5.40
N ARG A 346 -15.40 12.07 -4.91
CA ARG A 346 -15.58 11.66 -3.50
C ARG A 346 -14.63 10.55 -3.10
N VAL A 347 -14.54 9.51 -3.93
CA VAL A 347 -13.63 8.37 -3.69
C VAL A 347 -12.17 8.84 -3.65
N ILE A 348 -11.72 9.60 -4.67
CA ILE A 348 -10.35 10.11 -4.73
C ILE A 348 -10.04 11.02 -3.54
N ALA A 349 -10.95 11.96 -3.21
CA ALA A 349 -10.73 12.90 -2.12
C ALA A 349 -10.60 12.18 -0.77
N ARG A 350 -11.49 11.22 -0.51
CA ARG A 350 -11.48 10.47 0.74
C ARG A 350 -10.27 9.55 0.86
N GLU A 351 -9.82 8.94 -0.25
CA GLU A 351 -8.53 8.25 -0.23
C GLU A 351 -7.37 9.18 0.16
N ILE A 352 -7.25 10.36 -0.48
CA ILE A 352 -6.16 11.29 -0.19
C ILE A 352 -6.25 11.74 1.28
N GLN A 353 -7.46 12.01 1.76
CA GLN A 353 -7.76 12.42 3.13
C GLN A 353 -7.28 11.38 4.16
N ASP A 354 -7.48 10.10 3.87
CA ASP A 354 -7.21 9.00 4.80
C ASP A 354 -5.76 8.49 4.68
N ASN A 355 -5.23 8.36 3.46
CA ASN A 355 -4.01 7.60 3.19
C ASN A 355 -2.72 8.42 3.06
N ILE A 356 -2.77 9.74 2.80
CA ILE A 356 -1.53 10.51 2.55
C ILE A 356 -0.57 10.55 3.76
N THR A 357 -1.07 10.25 4.96
CA THR A 357 -0.26 10.21 6.20
C THR A 357 -0.12 8.81 6.79
N GLU A 358 -1.12 7.92 6.65
CA GLU A 358 -1.11 6.62 7.34
C GLU A 358 0.01 5.67 6.88
N LYS A 359 0.43 5.70 5.60
CA LYS A 359 1.49 4.79 5.11
C LYS A 359 2.90 5.22 5.51
N SER A 360 3.12 6.52 5.74
CA SER A 360 4.34 7.02 6.41
C SER A 360 4.43 6.51 7.86
N MET A 361 3.27 6.35 8.52
CA MET A 361 3.17 5.90 9.92
C MET A 361 3.04 4.37 10.10
N ARG A 362 2.77 3.60 9.03
CA ARG A 362 2.57 2.13 9.09
C ARG A 362 3.82 1.31 8.75
N GLY A 363 4.99 1.92 8.54
CA GLY A 363 6.29 1.21 8.49
C GLY A 363 6.51 0.25 7.30
N HIS A 364 5.49 -0.05 6.50
CA HIS A 364 5.63 -0.95 5.33
C HIS A 364 6.53 -0.39 4.23
N VAL A 365 6.70 0.94 4.14
CA VAL A 365 7.55 1.59 3.12
C VAL A 365 9.04 1.41 3.44
N ALA A 366 9.45 1.54 4.71
CA ALA A 366 10.84 1.42 5.11
C ALA A 366 11.41 0.01 4.88
N GLN A 367 10.59 -1.04 5.04
CA GLN A 367 11.02 -2.42 4.82
C GLN A 367 11.05 -2.83 3.34
N ASP A 368 10.29 -2.15 2.47
CA ASP A 368 10.25 -2.43 1.02
C ASP A 368 11.54 -2.01 0.30
N GLU A 369 12.27 -1.01 0.81
CA GLU A 369 13.57 -0.55 0.26
C GLU A 369 14.74 -1.43 0.66
N LEU A 370 14.74 -1.90 1.91
CA LEU A 370 15.82 -2.72 2.46
C LEU A 370 15.74 -4.19 2.04
N SER A 371 14.57 -4.64 1.56
CA SER A 371 14.34 -5.99 1.04
C SER A 371 14.16 -6.01 -0.48
N ALA A 372 14.45 -4.90 -1.15
CA ALA A 372 14.65 -4.92 -2.59
C ALA A 372 16.00 -5.60 -2.87
N PRO A 373 16.07 -6.61 -3.77
CA PRO A 373 17.37 -7.08 -4.23
C PRO A 373 18.15 -5.90 -4.79
N GLN A 374 19.42 -5.78 -4.38
CA GLN A 374 20.35 -4.77 -4.90
C GLN A 374 20.63 -4.98 -6.39
#